data_AF-A0A0M0BWV7-F1
#
_entry.id   AF-A0A0M0BWV7-F1
#
_cell.length_a   1.000
_cell.length_b   1.000
_cell.length_c   1.000
_cell.angle_alpha   90.00
_cell.angle_beta   90.00
_cell.angle_gamma   90.00
#
_symmetry.space_group_name_H-M   'P 1'
#
loop_
_entity.id
_entity.type
_entity.pdbx_description
1 polymer ?
#
loop_
_entity_poly.entity_id
_entity_poly.type
_entity_poly.pdbx_seq_one_letter_code
_entity_poly.pdbx_strand_id
1 'polypeptide(L)'
;MARYFLPKGMRYSSLGERDTFYRLEFDFDQIKKWFKSSGRMGKVIFAAVIGRHTRIFPPKYKDDISTTILFDEYKNFNEISDFLLDFLPESLYYDRNLYEDGEIVGMEIAFDLDPENLICPLHGSLNEKMKRGQGLGFCETALNMVKNSAIKLYDELSKTFSHLGLVYSGRGFHIHIFDNDSFSWSYEKRKDLADTVLGKGFPIDEWVTSGGARLIRLPFSLHGMVSRIVYPLRIDELADFNPIEDPRSKPSFLKD
;
A
#
# COMPACT_ATOMS: atom_id res chain seq x y z
N MET A 1 15.70 10.33 -15.04
CA MET A 1 14.53 9.97 -15.87
C MET A 1 13.85 8.76 -15.21
N ALA A 2 12.53 8.72 -15.11
CA ALA A 2 11.84 7.61 -14.45
C ALA A 2 12.04 6.30 -15.24
N ARG A 3 12.30 5.19 -14.55
CA ARG A 3 12.49 3.87 -15.18
C ARG A 3 11.20 3.31 -15.76
N TYR A 4 10.08 3.61 -15.12
CA TYR A 4 8.76 3.11 -15.47
C TYR A 4 7.92 4.19 -16.12
N PHE A 5 7.07 3.80 -17.06
CA PHE A 5 5.98 4.61 -17.56
C PHE A 5 4.95 4.79 -16.46
N LEU A 6 4.68 6.05 -16.13
CA LEU A 6 3.73 6.44 -15.10
C LEU A 6 2.67 7.36 -15.74
N PRO A 7 1.43 7.41 -15.20
CA PRO A 7 0.44 8.38 -15.63
C PRO A 7 0.95 9.82 -15.52
N LYS A 8 0.39 10.72 -16.33
CA LYS A 8 0.73 12.14 -16.29
C LYS A 8 0.55 12.69 -14.87
N GLY A 9 1.49 13.51 -14.41
CA GLY A 9 1.46 14.07 -13.04
C GLY A 9 1.95 13.12 -11.94
N MET A 10 2.30 11.87 -12.26
CA MET A 10 2.99 10.95 -11.34
C MET A 10 4.48 10.87 -11.71
N ARG A 11 5.35 10.94 -10.69
CA ARG A 11 6.81 10.88 -10.87
C ARG A 11 7.50 10.39 -9.60
N TYR A 12 8.79 10.11 -9.72
CA TYR A 12 9.61 9.81 -8.55
C TYR A 12 9.78 11.07 -7.72
N SER A 13 9.67 10.91 -6.40
CA SER A 13 10.04 11.93 -5.42
C SER A 13 11.56 11.91 -5.23
N SER A 14 12.14 13.11 -5.18
CA SER A 14 13.53 13.34 -4.76
C SER A 14 13.69 13.19 -3.25
N LEU A 15 14.93 13.09 -2.76
CA LEU A 15 15.19 13.03 -1.33
C LEU A 15 14.72 14.30 -0.59
N GLY A 16 14.89 15.49 -1.19
CA GLY A 16 14.41 16.74 -0.58
C GLY A 16 12.88 16.80 -0.44
N GLU A 17 12.16 16.26 -1.42
CA GLU A 17 10.69 16.15 -1.36
C GLU A 17 10.24 15.12 -0.32
N ARG A 18 10.95 13.99 -0.19
CA ARG A 18 10.69 13.02 0.87
C ARG A 18 10.96 13.60 2.24
N ASP A 19 12.06 14.34 2.43
CA ASP A 19 12.35 15.05 3.68
C ASP A 19 11.24 16.05 4.01
N THR A 20 10.85 16.88 3.04
CA THR A 20 9.75 17.84 3.20
C THR A 20 8.46 17.14 3.63
N PHE A 21 8.09 16.05 2.96
CA PHE A 21 6.90 15.29 3.30
C PHE A 21 6.96 14.69 4.71
N TYR A 22 8.02 13.95 5.03
CA TYR A 22 8.13 13.27 6.33
C TYR A 22 8.29 14.25 7.50
N ARG A 23 8.80 15.47 7.24
CA ARG A 23 8.96 16.51 8.26
C ARG A 23 7.70 17.35 8.48
N LEU A 24 6.94 17.64 7.42
CA LEU A 24 5.88 18.66 7.46
C LEU A 24 4.47 18.12 7.23
N GLU A 25 4.31 17.00 6.52
CA GLU A 25 3.00 16.49 6.11
C GLU A 25 2.66 15.12 6.74
N PHE A 26 3.67 14.32 7.06
CA PHE A 26 3.47 13.00 7.62
C PHE A 26 3.01 13.09 9.08
N ASP A 27 1.78 12.65 9.34
CA ASP A 27 1.12 12.79 10.64
C ASP A 27 0.83 11.42 11.28
N PHE A 28 1.56 11.12 12.35
CA PHE A 28 1.39 9.90 13.13
C PHE A 28 0.03 9.80 13.83
N ASP A 29 -0.66 10.90 14.12
CA ASP A 29 -1.97 10.84 14.75
C ASP A 29 -3.03 10.30 13.79
N GLN A 30 -2.89 10.54 12.47
CA GLN A 30 -3.72 9.87 11.46
C GLN A 30 -3.45 8.36 11.41
N ILE A 31 -2.20 7.95 11.56
CA ILE A 31 -1.82 6.53 11.61
C ILE A 31 -2.38 5.84 12.87
N LYS A 32 -2.30 6.50 14.03
CA LYS A 32 -2.94 5.99 15.26
C LYS A 32 -4.44 5.85 15.09
N LYS A 33 -5.11 6.82 14.45
CA LYS A 33 -6.55 6.74 14.15
C LYS A 33 -6.87 5.57 13.23
N TRP A 34 -6.05 5.31 12.21
CA TRP A 34 -6.18 4.15 11.35
C TRP A 34 -6.15 2.83 12.14
N PHE A 35 -5.11 2.60 12.94
CA PHE A 35 -5.01 1.36 13.73
C PHE A 35 -6.09 1.25 14.81
N LYS A 36 -6.51 2.37 15.39
CA LYS A 36 -7.65 2.36 16.32
C LYS A 36 -8.94 2.00 15.60
N SER A 37 -9.15 2.50 14.39
CA SER A 37 -10.35 2.19 13.59
C SER A 37 -10.38 0.74 13.15
N SER A 38 -9.24 0.11 12.87
CA SER A 38 -9.20 -1.30 12.48
C SER A 38 -9.45 -2.29 13.63
N GLY A 39 -9.77 -1.82 14.84
CA GLY A 39 -9.94 -2.66 16.02
C GLY A 39 -8.64 -3.30 16.51
N ARG A 40 -7.50 -2.95 15.89
CA ARG A 40 -6.20 -3.54 16.19
C ARG A 40 -5.69 -3.06 17.55
N MET A 41 -5.18 -4.01 18.32
CA MET A 41 -4.50 -3.77 19.59
C MET A 41 -3.04 -4.21 19.52
N GLY A 42 -2.19 -3.64 20.37
CA GLY A 42 -0.79 -4.04 20.52
C GLY A 42 0.20 -3.30 19.63
N LYS A 43 1.46 -3.76 19.67
CA LYS A 43 2.57 -3.16 18.94
C LYS A 43 2.42 -3.43 17.44
N VAL A 44 2.77 -2.43 16.63
CA VAL A 44 2.81 -2.56 15.16
C VAL A 44 4.26 -2.61 14.71
N ILE A 45 4.65 -3.60 13.93
CA ILE A 45 5.96 -3.58 13.27
C ILE A 45 5.82 -2.76 12.00
N PHE A 46 6.68 -1.76 11.84
CA PHE A 46 6.75 -0.98 10.61
C PHE A 46 7.87 -1.49 9.71
N ALA A 47 7.82 -1.15 8.43
CA ALA A 47 8.89 -1.43 7.52
C ALA A 47 9.08 -0.33 6.49
N ALA A 48 10.34 -0.10 6.09
CA ALA A 48 10.71 0.88 5.10
C ALA A 48 11.48 0.25 3.95
N VAL A 49 11.18 0.73 2.74
CA VAL A 49 12.01 0.50 1.56
C VAL A 49 12.62 1.85 1.19
N ILE A 50 13.95 1.91 1.09
CA ILE A 50 14.67 3.17 0.89
C ILE A 50 14.59 3.64 -0.57
N GLY A 51 15.03 2.78 -1.51
CA GLY A 51 15.21 3.18 -2.91
C GLY A 51 15.27 2.01 -3.88
N ARG A 52 14.61 0.88 -3.56
CA ARG A 52 14.64 -0.36 -4.35
C ARG A 52 14.22 -0.13 -5.79
N HIS A 53 13.12 0.60 -5.98
CA HIS A 53 12.49 0.79 -7.28
C HIS A 53 12.91 2.11 -7.94
N THR A 54 13.00 3.19 -7.16
CA THR A 54 13.35 4.51 -7.67
C THR A 54 14.84 4.70 -7.91
N ARG A 55 15.69 3.91 -7.22
CA ARG A 55 17.15 4.12 -7.11
C ARG A 55 17.54 5.51 -6.59
N ILE A 56 16.63 6.15 -5.85
CA ILE A 56 16.85 7.41 -5.14
C ILE A 56 16.91 7.08 -3.65
N PHE A 57 18.09 7.26 -3.06
CA PHE A 57 18.41 6.90 -1.67
C PHE A 57 19.56 7.77 -1.15
N PRO A 58 19.65 8.02 0.18
CA PRO A 58 20.82 8.65 0.76
C PRO A 58 22.08 7.78 0.53
N PRO A 59 23.23 8.35 0.11
CA PRO A 59 24.41 7.56 -0.28
C PRO A 59 24.91 6.55 0.75
N LYS A 60 24.70 6.82 2.04
CA LYS A 60 25.08 5.92 3.15
C LYS A 60 24.30 4.58 3.17
N TYR A 61 23.16 4.48 2.50
CA TYR A 61 22.36 3.24 2.41
C TYR A 61 22.46 2.54 1.05
N LYS A 62 23.56 2.75 0.33
CA LYS A 62 23.77 2.15 -0.99
C LYS A 62 23.68 0.63 -0.98
N ASP A 63 24.13 -0.01 0.10
CA ASP A 63 24.13 -1.46 0.22
C ASP A 63 22.76 -2.01 0.67
N ASP A 64 21.90 -1.15 1.24
CA ASP A 64 20.57 -1.48 1.74
C ASP A 64 19.43 -1.14 0.77
N ILE A 65 19.75 -0.69 -0.45
CA ILE A 65 18.72 -0.22 -1.41
C ILE A 65 17.64 -1.26 -1.70
N SER A 66 18.00 -2.55 -1.66
CA SER A 66 17.08 -3.66 -1.91
C SER A 66 16.54 -4.27 -0.61
N THR A 67 17.00 -3.83 0.55
CA THR A 67 16.62 -4.35 1.85
C THR A 67 15.30 -3.74 2.29
N THR A 68 14.43 -4.57 2.87
CA THR A 68 13.28 -4.07 3.63
C THR A 68 13.73 -3.92 5.07
N ILE A 69 13.79 -2.69 5.57
CA ILE A 69 14.21 -2.41 6.94
C ILE A 69 13.00 -2.51 7.85
N LEU A 70 13.07 -3.32 8.90
CA LEU A 70 12.00 -3.45 9.89
C LEU A 70 12.26 -2.51 11.07
N PHE A 71 11.18 -1.89 11.56
CA PHE A 71 11.15 -1.14 12.81
C PHE A 71 10.28 -1.93 13.80
N ASP A 72 10.89 -2.92 14.43
CA ASP A 72 10.30 -3.76 15.48
C ASP A 72 10.79 -3.35 16.88
N GLU A 73 11.87 -2.57 16.99
CA GLU A 73 12.39 -2.00 18.22
C GLU A 73 12.26 -0.47 18.24
N TYR A 74 11.08 0.03 18.61
CA TYR A 74 10.86 1.46 18.92
C TYR A 74 10.05 1.61 20.21
N LYS A 75 10.33 2.67 20.97
CA LYS A 75 9.63 2.96 22.25
C LYS A 75 8.42 3.86 22.04
N ASN A 76 8.48 4.74 21.05
CA ASN A 76 7.43 5.70 20.75
C ASN A 76 7.53 6.15 19.29
N PHE A 77 6.53 6.88 18.81
CA PHE A 77 6.46 7.30 17.41
C PHE A 77 7.53 8.33 17.01
N ASN A 78 8.13 9.06 17.96
CA ASN A 78 9.20 10.02 17.63
C ASN A 78 10.45 9.29 17.13
N GLU A 79 10.77 8.12 17.69
CA GLU A 79 11.88 7.30 17.20
C GLU A 79 11.63 6.83 15.76
N ILE A 80 10.36 6.56 15.40
CA ILE A 80 10.00 6.25 14.01
C ILE A 80 10.23 7.48 13.13
N SER A 81 9.80 8.68 13.54
CA SER A 81 10.08 9.91 12.80
C SER A 81 11.57 10.10 12.51
N ASP A 82 12.42 9.86 13.51
CA ASP A 82 13.88 9.97 13.37
C ASP A 82 14.39 8.98 12.32
N PHE A 83 13.94 7.72 12.36
CA PHE A 83 14.26 6.74 11.32
C PHE A 83 13.79 7.22 9.93
N LEU A 84 12.58 7.76 9.80
CA LEU A 84 12.06 8.23 8.51
C LEU A 84 12.88 9.38 7.93
N LEU A 85 13.30 10.32 8.77
CA LEU A 85 14.14 11.45 8.36
C LEU A 85 15.57 11.01 8.05
N ASP A 86 16.03 9.92 8.65
CA ASP A 86 17.34 9.33 8.39
C ASP A 86 17.36 8.56 7.06
N PHE A 87 16.36 7.69 6.84
CA PHE A 87 16.26 6.81 5.68
C PHE A 87 15.70 7.51 4.42
N LEU A 88 14.81 8.50 4.59
CA LEU A 88 14.03 9.14 3.52
C LEU A 88 13.39 8.12 2.55
N PRO A 89 12.58 7.19 3.07
CA PRO A 89 12.20 5.99 2.34
C PRO A 89 11.26 6.27 1.16
N GLU A 90 11.44 5.52 0.07
CA GLU A 90 10.53 5.56 -1.08
C GLU A 90 9.17 4.94 -0.77
N SER A 91 9.05 4.10 0.26
CA SER A 91 7.79 3.47 0.65
C SER A 91 7.83 2.99 2.10
N LEU A 92 6.71 3.18 2.81
CA LEU A 92 6.48 2.65 4.15
C LEU A 92 5.36 1.62 4.17
N TYR A 93 5.52 0.67 5.08
CA TYR A 93 4.64 -0.48 5.27
C TYR A 93 4.43 -0.73 6.76
N TYR A 94 3.40 -1.48 7.09
CA TYR A 94 3.23 -2.10 8.40
C TYR A 94 2.98 -3.60 8.25
N ASP A 95 3.32 -4.33 9.31
CA ASP A 95 3.06 -5.76 9.43
C ASP A 95 1.61 -6.02 9.83
N ARG A 96 0.91 -6.78 9.00
CA ARG A 96 -0.49 -7.17 9.21
C ARG A 96 -0.68 -8.22 10.30
N ASN A 97 0.39 -8.86 10.78
CA ASN A 97 0.31 -9.76 11.92
C ASN A 97 -0.02 -9.01 13.21
N LEU A 98 -0.83 -9.63 14.06
CA LEU A 98 -1.11 -9.19 15.42
C LEU A 98 -0.16 -9.90 16.37
N TYR A 99 0.35 -9.15 17.35
CA TYR A 99 1.36 -9.64 18.29
C TYR A 99 0.85 -9.52 19.73
N GLU A 100 0.99 -10.62 20.48
CA GLU A 100 0.78 -10.68 21.92
C GLU A 100 2.00 -11.35 22.54
N ASP A 101 2.65 -10.70 23.50
CA ASP A 101 3.90 -11.16 24.14
C ASP A 101 5.01 -11.59 23.18
N GLY A 102 5.05 -10.99 21.98
CA GLY A 102 6.06 -11.27 20.95
C GLY A 102 5.68 -12.38 19.96
N GLU A 103 4.58 -13.09 20.22
CA GLU A 103 4.08 -14.17 19.36
C GLU A 103 2.99 -13.68 18.42
N ILE A 104 2.90 -14.30 17.24
CA ILE A 104 1.85 -13.99 16.26
C ILE A 104 0.56 -14.68 16.69
N VAL A 105 -0.46 -13.89 17.02
CA VAL A 105 -1.78 -14.38 17.46
C VAL A 105 -2.87 -14.28 16.39
N GLY A 106 -2.57 -13.60 15.29
CA GLY A 106 -3.49 -13.46 14.17
C GLY A 106 -2.91 -12.61 13.05
N MET A 107 -3.68 -12.44 11.98
CA MET A 107 -3.28 -11.64 10.83
C MET A 107 -4.48 -10.97 10.18
N GLU A 108 -4.34 -9.67 9.93
CA GLU A 108 -5.29 -8.89 9.14
C GLU A 108 -5.32 -9.37 7.68
N ILE A 109 -6.52 -9.69 7.19
CA ILE A 109 -6.73 -10.06 5.77
C ILE A 109 -6.81 -8.77 4.96
N ALA A 110 -6.08 -8.71 3.86
CA ALA A 110 -6.25 -7.64 2.89
C ALA A 110 -6.09 -8.16 1.46
N PHE A 111 -6.80 -7.50 0.56
CA PHE A 111 -6.76 -7.72 -0.88
C PHE A 111 -5.98 -6.59 -1.51
N ASP A 112 -4.95 -6.92 -2.29
CA ASP A 112 -4.20 -5.95 -3.07
C ASP A 112 -4.65 -6.03 -4.53
N LEU A 113 -5.16 -4.92 -5.06
CA LEU A 113 -5.54 -4.78 -6.46
C LEU A 113 -4.60 -3.78 -7.08
N ASP A 114 -3.71 -4.25 -7.95
CA ASP A 114 -2.73 -3.43 -8.63
C ASP A 114 -2.80 -3.57 -10.16
N PRO A 115 -2.27 -2.58 -10.92
CA PRO A 115 -2.21 -2.64 -12.39
C PRO A 115 -1.40 -3.81 -12.96
N GLU A 116 -0.69 -4.54 -12.10
CA GLU A 116 0.11 -5.72 -12.42
C GLU A 116 -0.76 -6.99 -12.44
N ASN A 117 -1.87 -7.02 -11.70
CA ASN A 117 -2.79 -8.16 -11.62
C ASN A 117 -3.81 -8.19 -12.78
N LEU A 118 -3.79 -7.19 -13.67
CA LEU A 118 -4.70 -7.07 -14.80
C LEU A 118 -3.99 -7.05 -16.15
N ILE A 119 -4.73 -7.44 -17.19
CA ILE A 119 -4.32 -7.26 -18.59
C ILE A 119 -4.78 -5.87 -19.02
N CYS A 120 -3.83 -4.98 -19.31
CA CYS A 120 -4.15 -3.64 -19.78
C CYS A 120 -4.39 -3.68 -21.29
N PRO A 121 -5.51 -3.14 -21.82
CA PRO A 121 -5.78 -3.19 -23.26
C PRO A 121 -4.76 -2.40 -24.10
N LEU A 122 -4.07 -1.43 -23.48
CA LEU A 122 -3.06 -0.61 -24.15
C LEU A 122 -1.64 -1.18 -24.03
N HIS A 123 -1.36 -1.91 -22.95
CA HIS A 123 -0.01 -2.31 -22.58
C HIS A 123 0.16 -3.82 -22.39
N GLY A 124 -0.87 -4.62 -22.61
CA GLY A 124 -0.84 -6.07 -22.46
C GLY A 124 -0.72 -6.54 -21.01
N SER A 125 -0.33 -7.80 -20.88
CA SER A 125 -0.13 -8.54 -19.63
C SER A 125 1.14 -8.11 -18.86
N LEU A 126 1.24 -8.50 -17.59
CA LEU A 126 2.44 -8.30 -16.77
C LEU A 126 3.69 -8.91 -17.43
N ASN A 127 3.59 -10.10 -18.01
CA ASN A 127 4.73 -10.76 -18.67
C ASN A 127 5.26 -9.92 -19.85
N GLU A 128 4.36 -9.35 -20.67
CA GLU A 128 4.75 -8.46 -21.78
C GLU A 128 5.34 -7.13 -21.29
N LYS A 129 4.84 -6.59 -20.17
CA LYS A 129 5.45 -5.43 -19.51
C LYS A 129 6.85 -5.75 -18.98
N MET A 130 7.04 -6.90 -18.33
CA MET A 130 8.33 -7.36 -17.81
C MET A 130 9.39 -7.49 -18.91
N LYS A 131 9.03 -8.04 -20.08
CA LYS A 131 9.91 -8.13 -21.26
C LYS A 131 10.42 -6.77 -21.75
N ARG A 132 9.67 -5.69 -21.50
CA ARG A 132 10.04 -4.31 -21.84
C ARG A 132 10.68 -3.55 -20.66
N GLY A 133 10.93 -4.22 -19.53
CA GLY A 133 11.41 -3.59 -18.30
C GLY A 133 10.38 -2.67 -17.64
N GLN A 134 9.10 -2.79 -17.99
CA GLN A 134 7.99 -1.93 -17.56
C GLN A 134 7.04 -2.62 -16.57
N GLY A 135 7.52 -3.61 -15.80
CA GLY A 135 6.70 -4.40 -14.87
C GLY A 135 5.89 -3.56 -13.88
N LEU A 136 6.52 -2.52 -13.30
CA LEU A 136 5.85 -1.58 -12.38
C LEU A 136 5.21 -0.37 -13.09
N GLY A 137 5.29 -0.33 -14.42
CA GLY A 137 4.69 0.72 -15.24
C GLY A 137 3.20 0.52 -15.41
N PHE A 138 2.45 1.62 -15.43
CA PHE A 138 1.00 1.60 -15.57
C PHE A 138 0.49 2.90 -16.19
N CYS A 139 -0.73 2.86 -16.71
CA CYS A 139 -1.42 4.01 -17.28
C CYS A 139 -2.70 4.30 -16.52
N GLU A 140 -3.29 5.46 -16.81
CA GLU A 140 -4.58 5.87 -16.27
C GLU A 140 -5.69 4.84 -16.53
N THR A 141 -5.72 4.24 -17.73
CA THR A 141 -6.69 3.17 -18.05
C THR A 141 -6.57 1.99 -17.09
N ALA A 142 -5.35 1.51 -16.83
CA ALA A 142 -5.14 0.40 -15.91
C ALA A 142 -5.57 0.79 -14.48
N LEU A 143 -5.22 1.99 -14.03
CA LEU A 143 -5.59 2.50 -12.72
C LEU A 143 -7.12 2.61 -12.53
N ASN A 144 -7.83 3.09 -13.56
CA ASN A 144 -9.30 3.13 -13.56
C ASN A 144 -9.93 1.72 -13.59
N MET A 145 -9.31 0.76 -14.28
CA MET A 145 -9.75 -0.64 -14.23
C MET A 145 -9.61 -1.21 -12.82
N VAL A 146 -8.48 -0.98 -12.14
CA VAL A 146 -8.29 -1.39 -10.74
C VAL A 146 -9.34 -0.73 -9.85
N LYS A 147 -9.57 0.58 -9.98
CA LYS A 147 -10.58 1.32 -9.23
C LYS A 147 -11.97 0.68 -9.36
N ASN A 148 -12.39 0.39 -10.60
CA ASN A 148 -13.68 -0.24 -10.86
C ASN A 148 -13.78 -1.66 -10.27
N SER A 149 -12.69 -2.43 -10.31
CA SER A 149 -12.62 -3.73 -9.66
C SER A 149 -12.69 -3.62 -8.13
N ALA A 150 -12.05 -2.60 -7.54
CA ALA A 150 -12.08 -2.35 -6.11
C ALA A 150 -13.49 -1.99 -5.63
N ILE A 151 -14.24 -1.15 -6.36
CA ILE A 151 -15.65 -0.84 -6.06
C ILE A 151 -16.48 -2.13 -6.01
N LYS A 152 -16.38 -2.95 -7.05
CA LYS A 152 -17.15 -4.20 -7.16
C LYS A 152 -16.76 -5.23 -6.11
N LEU A 153 -15.47 -5.34 -5.80
CA LEU A 153 -14.98 -6.27 -4.79
C LEU A 153 -15.41 -5.82 -3.40
N TYR A 154 -15.36 -4.52 -3.10
CA TYR A 154 -15.84 -4.00 -1.83
C TYR A 154 -17.33 -4.30 -1.64
N ASP A 155 -18.16 -4.06 -2.65
CA ASP A 155 -19.60 -4.43 -2.62
C ASP A 155 -19.78 -5.93 -2.32
N GLU A 156 -19.02 -6.79 -3.01
CA GLU A 156 -19.10 -8.24 -2.81
C GLU A 156 -18.68 -8.66 -1.39
N LEU A 157 -17.59 -8.11 -0.86
CA LEU A 157 -17.10 -8.42 0.48
C LEU A 157 -18.05 -7.89 1.56
N SER A 158 -18.70 -6.74 1.34
CA SER A 158 -19.63 -6.13 2.29
C SER A 158 -20.89 -6.95 2.57
N LYS A 159 -21.17 -7.97 1.74
CA LYS A 159 -22.26 -8.94 1.95
C LYS A 159 -21.94 -9.94 3.06
N THR A 160 -20.66 -10.10 3.40
CA THR A 160 -20.17 -11.09 4.37
C THR A 160 -19.47 -10.43 5.56
N PHE A 161 -18.67 -9.39 5.31
CA PHE A 161 -17.85 -8.71 6.30
C PHE A 161 -18.46 -7.37 6.69
N SER A 162 -18.44 -7.07 7.98
CA SER A 162 -19.07 -5.87 8.53
C SER A 162 -18.11 -4.70 8.65
N HIS A 163 -16.82 -4.97 8.78
CA HIS A 163 -15.80 -3.95 8.99
C HIS A 163 -14.74 -4.01 7.89
N LEU A 164 -14.93 -3.17 6.87
CA LEU A 164 -14.01 -3.06 5.75
C LEU A 164 -13.27 -1.73 5.77
N GLY A 165 -11.97 -1.77 5.46
CA GLY A 165 -11.15 -0.60 5.18
C GLY A 165 -10.81 -0.53 3.69
N LEU A 166 -10.87 0.65 3.08
CA LEU A 166 -10.46 0.88 1.70
C LEU A 166 -9.32 1.89 1.67
N VAL A 167 -8.24 1.57 0.96
CA VAL A 167 -7.04 2.41 0.89
C VAL A 167 -6.58 2.54 -0.56
N TYR A 168 -6.38 3.76 -1.03
CA TYR A 168 -5.63 4.00 -2.24
C TYR A 168 -4.13 3.83 -1.97
N SER A 169 -3.48 2.88 -2.65
CA SER A 169 -2.08 2.50 -2.42
C SER A 169 -1.05 3.38 -3.14
N GLY A 170 -1.52 4.35 -3.96
CA GLY A 170 -0.71 5.13 -4.89
C GLY A 170 -0.72 4.55 -6.32
N ARG A 171 -0.85 3.23 -6.48
CA ARG A 171 -0.89 2.57 -7.80
C ARG A 171 -2.13 1.71 -8.01
N GLY A 172 -2.82 1.40 -6.94
CA GLY A 172 -4.00 0.57 -6.92
C GLY A 172 -4.75 0.78 -5.63
N PHE A 173 -5.42 -0.26 -5.16
CA PHE A 173 -6.27 -0.19 -3.98
C PHE A 173 -6.07 -1.40 -3.11
N HIS A 174 -6.08 -1.18 -1.80
CA HIS A 174 -6.17 -2.24 -0.82
C HIS A 174 -7.58 -2.25 -0.23
N ILE A 175 -8.13 -3.44 -0.03
CA ILE A 175 -9.33 -3.64 0.79
C ILE A 175 -8.92 -4.49 1.99
N HIS A 176 -9.16 -3.99 3.19
CA HIS A 176 -8.81 -4.61 4.45
C HIS A 176 -10.08 -5.17 5.11
N ILE A 177 -9.98 -6.35 5.72
CA ILE A 177 -11.03 -6.90 6.60
C ILE A 177 -10.57 -6.69 8.05
N PHE A 178 -11.39 -5.99 8.81
CA PHE A 178 -11.18 -5.67 10.23
C PHE A 178 -12.18 -6.38 11.15
N ASP A 179 -12.98 -7.31 10.62
CA ASP A 179 -13.78 -8.22 11.43
C ASP A 179 -12.84 -9.06 12.31
N ASN A 180 -12.96 -8.90 13.64
CA ASN A 180 -12.03 -9.48 14.62
C ASN A 180 -11.93 -11.02 14.54
N ASP A 181 -13.03 -11.69 14.20
CA ASP A 181 -13.08 -13.15 14.02
C ASP A 181 -12.32 -13.62 12.78
N SER A 182 -11.99 -12.71 11.86
CA SER A 182 -11.19 -12.99 10.67
C SER A 182 -9.69 -13.11 10.97
N PHE A 183 -9.20 -12.47 12.04
CA PHE A 183 -7.77 -12.41 12.34
C PHE A 183 -7.17 -13.77 12.70
N SER A 184 -7.97 -14.67 13.27
CA SER A 184 -7.56 -16.02 13.66
C SER A 184 -7.70 -17.06 12.54
N TRP A 185 -8.11 -16.65 11.33
CA TRP A 185 -8.28 -17.59 10.22
C TRP A 185 -6.94 -18.26 9.88
N SER A 186 -7.00 -19.54 9.48
CA SER A 186 -5.82 -20.25 9.01
C SER A 186 -5.40 -19.75 7.61
N TYR A 187 -4.19 -20.10 7.20
CA TYR A 187 -3.72 -19.81 5.84
C TYR A 187 -4.64 -20.43 4.79
N GLU A 188 -5.07 -21.69 5.00
CA GLU A 188 -5.96 -22.42 4.08
C GLU A 188 -7.29 -21.70 3.93
N LYS A 189 -7.89 -21.24 5.04
CA LYS A 189 -9.16 -20.51 4.99
C LYS A 189 -9.04 -19.17 4.26
N ARG A 190 -7.93 -18.44 4.45
CA ARG A 190 -7.64 -17.21 3.69
C ARG A 190 -7.39 -17.51 2.21
N LYS A 191 -6.70 -18.61 1.91
CA LYS A 191 -6.46 -19.06 0.55
C LYS A 191 -7.77 -19.43 -0.16
N ASP A 192 -8.68 -20.13 0.49
CA ASP A 192 -10.00 -20.47 -0.07
C ASP A 192 -10.81 -19.21 -0.39
N LEU A 193 -10.72 -18.18 0.47
CA LEU A 193 -11.31 -16.87 0.20
C LEU A 193 -10.65 -16.20 -1.02
N ALA A 194 -9.32 -16.21 -1.10
CA ALA A 194 -8.58 -15.66 -2.23
C ALA A 194 -8.96 -16.36 -3.55
N ASP A 195 -8.99 -17.69 -3.56
CA ASP A 195 -9.36 -18.51 -4.72
C ASP A 195 -10.82 -18.25 -5.14
N THR A 196 -11.73 -18.07 -4.17
CA THR A 196 -13.13 -17.69 -4.44
C THR A 196 -13.22 -16.32 -5.10
N VAL A 197 -12.47 -15.33 -4.61
CA VAL A 197 -12.44 -13.97 -5.16
C VAL A 197 -11.83 -13.96 -6.57
N LEU A 198 -10.74 -14.69 -6.79
CA LEU A 198 -10.14 -14.88 -8.11
C LEU A 198 -11.08 -15.60 -9.09
N GLY A 199 -11.79 -16.64 -8.64
CA GLY A 199 -12.77 -17.38 -9.42
C GLY A 199 -13.95 -16.53 -9.88
N LYS A 200 -14.27 -15.45 -9.14
CA LYS A 200 -15.25 -14.42 -9.53
C LYS A 200 -14.68 -13.37 -10.51
N GLY A 201 -13.40 -13.46 -10.87
CA GLY A 201 -12.74 -12.61 -11.86
C GLY A 201 -12.16 -11.30 -11.28
N PHE A 202 -12.01 -11.20 -9.96
CA PHE A 202 -11.37 -10.03 -9.35
C PHE A 202 -9.84 -10.11 -9.46
N PRO A 203 -9.14 -9.06 -9.94
CA PRO A 203 -7.70 -9.08 -10.14
C PRO A 203 -6.94 -8.76 -8.84
N ILE A 204 -7.03 -9.66 -7.86
CA ILE A 204 -6.29 -9.53 -6.59
C ILE A 204 -4.93 -10.23 -6.68
N ASP A 205 -4.00 -9.85 -5.80
CA ASP A 205 -2.84 -10.67 -5.46
C ASP A 205 -3.23 -11.75 -4.42
N GLU A 206 -3.14 -13.02 -4.83
CA GLU A 206 -3.41 -14.17 -3.97
C GLU A 206 -2.46 -14.23 -2.77
N TRP A 207 -1.16 -13.99 -2.99
CA TRP A 207 -0.12 -14.14 -1.97
C TRP A 207 -0.29 -13.10 -0.85
N VAL A 208 -0.82 -11.93 -1.19
CA VAL A 208 -1.23 -10.92 -0.20
C VAL A 208 -2.46 -11.40 0.58
N THR A 209 -3.46 -11.96 -0.10
CA THR A 209 -4.73 -12.33 0.52
C THR A 209 -4.61 -13.57 1.42
N SER A 210 -3.88 -14.60 0.99
CA SER A 210 -3.66 -15.84 1.76
C SER A 210 -2.74 -15.62 2.98
N GLY A 211 -2.01 -14.51 3.00
CA GLY A 211 -1.15 -14.11 4.11
C GLY A 211 0.31 -14.48 3.94
N GLY A 212 0.74 -14.85 2.74
CA GLY A 212 2.15 -15.10 2.46
C GLY A 212 3.00 -13.81 2.46
N ALA A 213 2.42 -12.67 2.07
CA ALA A 213 3.05 -11.36 2.26
C ALA A 213 2.60 -10.73 3.58
N ARG A 214 3.48 -10.54 4.57
CA ARG A 214 3.05 -9.95 5.85
C ARG A 214 2.91 -8.41 5.84
N LEU A 215 3.63 -7.74 4.95
CA LEU A 215 3.71 -6.27 4.90
C LEU A 215 2.70 -5.69 3.92
N ILE A 216 2.05 -4.59 4.30
CA ILE A 216 1.18 -3.80 3.41
C ILE A 216 1.48 -2.31 3.57
N ARG A 217 1.28 -1.53 2.50
CA ARG A 217 1.67 -0.11 2.48
C ARG A 217 0.94 0.67 3.57
N LEU A 218 1.67 1.48 4.32
CA LEU A 218 1.15 2.23 5.46
C LEU A 218 0.26 3.39 4.99
N PRO A 219 -1.00 3.47 5.44
CA PRO A 219 -1.83 4.64 5.19
C PRO A 219 -1.19 5.94 5.66
N PHE A 220 -1.47 7.01 4.93
CA PHE A 220 -0.91 8.35 5.07
C PHE A 220 0.59 8.48 4.80
N SER A 221 1.26 7.40 4.38
CA SER A 221 2.67 7.48 3.94
C SER A 221 2.81 7.90 2.48
N LEU A 222 4.04 8.24 2.08
CA LEU A 222 4.36 8.56 0.68
C LEU A 222 4.70 7.30 -0.11
N HIS A 223 4.06 7.11 -1.25
CA HIS A 223 4.56 6.23 -2.29
C HIS A 223 5.49 7.02 -3.23
N GLY A 224 6.79 6.96 -2.94
CA GLY A 224 7.82 7.76 -3.59
C GLY A 224 8.07 7.46 -5.07
N MET A 225 7.59 6.34 -5.60
CA MET A 225 7.65 6.01 -7.03
C MET A 225 6.60 6.76 -7.87
N VAL A 226 5.51 7.21 -7.25
CA VAL A 226 4.43 7.92 -7.96
C VAL A 226 4.15 9.30 -7.36
N SER A 227 4.81 9.62 -6.24
CA SER A 227 4.58 10.84 -5.46
C SER A 227 3.10 11.01 -5.15
N ARG A 228 2.52 9.97 -4.53
CA ARG A 228 1.16 9.98 -4.02
C ARG A 228 1.16 9.57 -2.55
N ILE A 229 0.32 10.24 -1.78
CA ILE A 229 0.00 9.87 -0.41
C ILE A 229 -0.94 8.68 -0.46
N VAL A 230 -0.59 7.64 0.28
CA VAL A 230 -1.43 6.47 0.50
C VAL A 230 -2.61 6.91 1.33
N TYR A 231 -3.84 6.77 0.85
CA TYR A 231 -4.96 7.48 1.45
C TYR A 231 -6.14 6.54 1.73
N PRO A 232 -6.57 6.39 2.98
CA PRO A 232 -7.84 5.73 3.31
C PRO A 232 -9.02 6.47 2.69
N LEU A 233 -9.93 5.74 2.07
CA LEU A 233 -11.12 6.26 1.43
C LEU A 233 -12.34 5.64 2.07
N ARG A 234 -13.42 6.41 2.17
CA ARG A 234 -14.75 5.81 2.37
C ARG A 234 -15.27 5.29 1.03
N ILE A 235 -16.13 4.29 1.07
CA ILE A 235 -16.67 3.67 -0.14
C ILE A 235 -17.51 4.66 -0.98
N ASP A 236 -18.22 5.59 -0.33
CA ASP A 236 -19.00 6.66 -1.00
C ASP A 236 -18.09 7.66 -1.75
N GLU A 237 -16.82 7.78 -1.35
CA GLU A 237 -15.85 8.66 -2.01
C GLU A 237 -15.19 7.99 -3.21
N LEU A 238 -15.16 6.66 -3.25
CA LEU A 238 -14.40 5.93 -4.26
C LEU A 238 -14.93 6.21 -5.67
N ALA A 239 -16.24 6.37 -5.87
CA ALA A 239 -16.80 6.63 -7.20
C ALA A 239 -16.23 7.91 -7.83
N ASP A 240 -16.10 9.00 -7.05
CA ASP A 240 -15.63 10.30 -7.52
C ASP A 240 -14.12 10.50 -7.35
N PHE A 241 -13.44 9.63 -6.60
CA PHE A 241 -12.01 9.70 -6.37
C PHE A 241 -11.23 9.60 -7.69
N ASN A 242 -10.45 10.63 -8.05
CA ASN A 242 -9.52 10.57 -9.17
C ASN A 242 -8.12 10.17 -8.66
N PRO A 243 -7.64 8.95 -8.92
CA PRO A 243 -6.37 8.49 -8.36
C PRO A 243 -5.14 9.29 -8.83
N ILE A 244 -5.25 10.05 -9.92
CA ILE A 244 -4.16 10.86 -10.44
C ILE A 244 -4.20 12.27 -9.82
N GLU A 245 -5.38 12.89 -9.77
CA GLU A 245 -5.50 14.32 -9.47
C GLU A 245 -6.14 14.64 -8.11
N ASP A 246 -6.63 13.66 -7.35
CA ASP A 246 -7.30 13.94 -6.08
C ASP A 246 -6.34 14.64 -5.09
N PRO A 247 -6.68 15.85 -4.62
CA PRO A 247 -5.80 16.69 -3.82
C PRO A 247 -5.45 16.08 -2.45
N ARG A 248 -6.25 15.14 -1.94
CA ARG A 248 -5.96 14.41 -0.69
C ARG A 248 -4.80 13.43 -0.84
N SER A 249 -4.61 12.92 -2.07
CA SER A 249 -3.53 12.00 -2.41
C SER A 249 -2.28 12.68 -2.97
N LYS A 250 -2.31 13.99 -3.21
CA LYS A 250 -1.15 14.76 -3.69
C LYS A 250 -0.39 15.36 -2.49
N PRO A 251 0.93 15.14 -2.37
CA PRO A 251 1.74 15.85 -1.39
C PRO A 251 1.89 17.33 -1.75
N SER A 252 2.19 18.18 -0.77
CA SER A 252 2.28 19.63 -0.94
C SER A 252 3.27 20.05 -2.02
N PHE A 253 4.39 19.33 -2.17
CA PHE A 253 5.39 19.63 -3.21
C PHE A 253 4.91 19.33 -4.66
N LEU A 254 3.70 18.79 -4.83
CA LEU A 254 3.01 18.64 -6.11
C LEU A 254 1.73 19.48 -6.23
N LYS A 255 1.43 20.30 -5.23
CA LYS A 255 0.34 21.28 -5.29
C LYS A 255 0.96 22.58 -5.79
N ASP A 256 0.55 23.01 -6.97
CA ASP A 256 0.89 24.33 -7.51
C ASP A 256 0.27 25.44 -6.65
#